data_AF-A0A943LC04-F1
#
_entry.id   AF-A0A943LC04-F1
#
_cell.length_a   1.000
_cell.length_b   1.000
_cell.length_c   1.000
_cell.angle_alpha   90.00
_cell.angle_beta   90.00
_cell.angle_gamma   90.00
#
_symmetry.space_group_name_H-M   'P 1'
#
loop_
_entity.id
_entity.type
_entity.pdbx_description
1 polymer ?
#
loop_
_entity_poly.entity_id
_entity_poly.type
_entity_poly.pdbx_seq_one_letter_code
_entity_poly.pdbx_strand_id
1 'polypeptide(L)'
;MKVKFNLKKIIYFVILVGILAFLFSIYNAFNSNPISKGIAKNKLNKYIEENYSDKDFIIKDVGYNFKFNEYYGRIISQEEGLDYNITLSKNGDIIDLYKENGFIEDVELNNRFNKKVEEDFKEGLKDKVSFNKDGNKNDYLFAYFNIIQGKYKDRDIQYSKELDDKFLIQLNIHDEKDGDYRDRFVDLASEIIKYAESNGYKGLSAISVSTYINDVEYSILVKRDEFSKDREELYNNIVKGGYEVNRNSKGEVHFKYIEKEEKK
;
A
#
# COMPACT_ATOMS: atom_id res chain seq x y z
N MET A 1 42.99 39.57 -43.94
CA MET A 1 43.50 38.32 -43.34
C MET A 1 42.46 37.22 -43.57
N LYS A 2 42.71 36.22 -44.44
CA LYS A 2 41.75 35.12 -44.67
C LYS A 2 41.95 34.05 -43.59
N VAL A 3 40.98 33.90 -42.69
CA VAL A 3 40.98 32.81 -41.70
C VAL A 3 40.87 31.48 -42.46
N LYS A 4 41.95 30.68 -42.48
CA LYS A 4 41.89 29.31 -43.01
C LYS A 4 41.21 28.42 -41.98
N PHE A 5 39.93 28.16 -42.18
CA PHE A 5 39.20 27.20 -41.36
C PHE A 5 39.75 25.79 -41.57
N ASN A 6 40.21 25.16 -40.49
CA ASN A 6 40.64 23.77 -40.53
C ASN A 6 39.39 22.89 -40.40
N LEU A 7 38.92 22.34 -41.52
CA LEU A 7 37.71 21.54 -41.61
C LEU A 7 37.67 20.38 -40.59
N LYS A 8 38.81 19.76 -40.29
CA LYS A 8 38.89 18.70 -39.26
C LYS A 8 38.58 19.23 -37.87
N LYS A 9 39.05 20.44 -37.52
CA LYS A 9 38.74 21.08 -36.23
C LYS A 9 37.26 21.41 -36.11
N ILE A 10 36.62 21.84 -37.21
CA ILE A 10 35.16 22.09 -37.23
C ILE A 10 34.41 20.79 -37.00
N ILE A 11 34.77 19.70 -37.69
CA ILE A 11 34.13 18.39 -37.52
C ILE A 11 34.26 17.90 -36.07
N TYR A 12 35.45 17.97 -35.49
CA TYR A 12 35.65 17.58 -34.08
C TYR A 12 34.83 18.44 -33.12
N PHE A 13 34.74 19.74 -33.39
CA PHE A 13 33.92 20.64 -32.58
C PHE A 13 32.42 20.29 -32.67
N VAL A 14 31.90 20.03 -33.88
CA VAL A 14 30.50 19.63 -34.08
C VAL A 14 30.20 18.30 -33.38
N ILE A 15 31.09 17.31 -33.48
CA ILE A 15 30.94 16.02 -32.78
C ILE A 15 30.92 16.24 -31.27
N LEU A 16 31.84 17.03 -30.73
CA LEU A 16 31.91 17.34 -29.30
C LEU A 16 30.63 18.01 -28.80
N VAL A 17 30.14 19.03 -29.51
CA VAL A 17 28.88 19.72 -29.17
C VAL A 17 27.70 18.74 -29.25
N GLY A 18 27.66 17.87 -30.26
CA GLY A 18 26.63 16.85 -30.40
C GLY A 18 26.61 15.86 -29.23
N ILE A 19 27.79 15.39 -28.80
CA ILE A 19 27.92 14.50 -27.63
C ILE A 19 27.46 15.23 -26.36
N LEU A 20 27.90 16.47 -26.15
CA LEU A 20 27.49 17.25 -24.98
C LEU A 20 25.97 17.48 -24.94
N ALA A 21 25.36 17.82 -26.07
CA ALA A 21 23.91 17.99 -26.18
C ALA A 21 23.16 16.68 -25.90
N PHE A 22 23.67 15.55 -26.39
CA PHE A 22 23.11 14.22 -26.13
C PHE A 22 23.21 13.83 -24.65
N LEU A 23 24.38 14.01 -24.04
CA LEU A 23 24.58 13.74 -22.61
C LEU A 23 23.70 14.64 -21.74
N PHE A 24 23.55 15.91 -22.11
CA PHE A 24 22.65 16.84 -21.43
C PHE A 24 21.18 16.44 -21.56
N SER A 25 20.77 15.95 -22.73
CA SER A 25 19.42 15.41 -22.95
C SER A 25 19.15 14.20 -22.04
N ILE A 26 20.08 13.25 -21.97
CA ILE A 26 20.00 12.10 -21.06
C ILE A 26 19.90 12.59 -19.62
N TYR A 27 20.78 13.50 -19.19
CA TYR A 27 20.78 14.01 -17.83
C TYR A 27 19.42 14.62 -17.45
N ASN A 28 18.83 15.44 -18.32
CA ASN A 28 17.52 16.04 -18.09
C ASN A 28 16.38 15.01 -18.09
N ALA A 29 16.47 13.95 -18.90
CA ALA A 29 15.46 12.89 -18.91
C ALA A 29 15.38 12.16 -17.56
N PHE A 30 16.50 12.06 -16.83
CA PHE A 30 16.56 11.43 -15.50
C PHE A 30 16.39 12.40 -14.33
N ASN A 31 16.84 13.66 -14.45
CA ASN A 31 16.90 14.62 -13.34
C ASN A 31 15.90 15.77 -13.45
N SER A 32 15.08 15.78 -14.51
CA SER A 32 14.22 16.88 -14.92
C SER A 32 15.00 18.15 -15.34
N ASN A 33 14.44 18.91 -16.28
CA ASN A 33 14.94 20.25 -16.58
C ASN A 33 14.51 21.24 -15.47
N PRO A 34 15.42 22.07 -14.92
CA PRO A 34 15.10 23.10 -13.93
C PRO A 34 13.90 24.00 -14.27
N ILE A 35 13.69 24.33 -15.55
CA ILE A 35 12.56 25.15 -15.99
C ILE A 35 11.23 24.43 -15.72
N SER A 36 11.13 23.18 -16.16
CA SER A 36 9.94 22.36 -15.97
C SER A 36 9.66 22.11 -14.49
N LYS A 37 10.70 21.91 -13.69
CA LYS A 37 10.61 21.82 -12.22
C LYS A 37 10.04 23.10 -11.60
N GLY A 38 10.48 24.27 -12.06
CA GLY A 38 9.94 25.55 -11.61
C GLY A 38 8.46 25.72 -11.94
N ILE A 39 8.03 25.33 -13.13
CA ILE A 39 6.62 25.33 -13.53
C ILE A 39 5.80 24.38 -12.66
N ALA A 40 6.30 23.17 -12.42
CA ALA A 40 5.64 22.19 -11.55
C ALA A 40 5.49 22.72 -10.12
N LYS A 41 6.54 23.32 -9.56
CA LYS A 41 6.50 23.96 -8.24
C LYS A 41 5.41 25.02 -8.15
N ASN A 42 5.33 25.92 -9.13
CA ASN A 42 4.31 26.96 -9.14
C ASN A 42 2.89 26.39 -9.23
N LYS A 43 2.68 25.35 -10.05
CA LYS A 43 1.38 24.67 -10.15
C LYS A 43 0.98 24.02 -8.82
N LEU A 44 1.90 23.32 -8.17
CA LEU A 44 1.65 22.67 -6.89
C LEU A 44 1.40 23.69 -5.77
N ASN A 45 2.18 24.77 -5.70
CA ASN A 45 1.95 25.86 -4.74
C ASN A 45 0.54 26.45 -4.92
N LYS A 46 0.18 26.79 -6.16
CA LYS A 46 -1.15 27.33 -6.47
C LYS A 46 -2.26 26.36 -6.07
N TYR A 47 -2.08 25.06 -6.33
CA TYR A 47 -3.04 24.04 -5.93
C TYR A 47 -3.23 24.00 -4.40
N ILE A 48 -2.14 24.02 -3.63
CA ILE A 48 -2.22 24.06 -2.17
C ILE A 48 -2.93 25.32 -1.69
N GLU A 49 -2.55 26.50 -2.21
CA GLU A 49 -3.18 27.78 -1.87
C GLU A 49 -4.70 27.80 -2.15
N GLU A 50 -5.12 27.20 -3.27
CA GLU A 50 -6.53 27.18 -3.68
C GLU A 50 -7.38 26.14 -2.93
N ASN A 51 -6.79 25.02 -2.50
CA ASN A 51 -7.53 23.88 -1.94
C ASN A 51 -7.38 23.71 -0.42
N TYR A 52 -6.33 24.29 0.15
CA TYR A 52 -5.93 24.10 1.56
C TYR A 52 -5.52 25.41 2.21
N SER A 53 -6.19 26.52 1.87
CA SER A 53 -5.88 27.87 2.40
C SER A 53 -5.99 28.00 3.92
N ASP A 54 -6.72 27.09 4.56
CA ASP A 54 -6.96 27.00 6.00
C ASP A 54 -6.05 25.99 6.71
N LYS A 55 -5.16 25.31 5.96
CA LYS A 55 -4.23 24.31 6.49
C LYS A 55 -2.81 24.85 6.56
N ASP A 56 -1.99 24.24 7.41
CA ASP A 56 -0.55 24.53 7.55
C ASP A 56 0.32 23.78 6.52
N PHE A 57 -0.26 23.40 5.37
CA PHE A 57 0.42 22.55 4.39
C PHE A 57 1.54 23.32 3.68
N ILE A 58 2.76 22.79 3.76
CA ILE A 58 3.95 23.38 3.16
C ILE A 58 4.57 22.40 2.17
N ILE A 59 4.83 22.85 0.95
CA ILE A 59 5.68 22.12 -0.01
C ILE A 59 7.13 22.27 0.43
N LYS A 60 7.70 21.22 1.02
CA LYS A 60 9.10 21.17 1.45
C LYS A 60 10.05 21.16 0.25
N ASP A 61 9.77 20.29 -0.70
CA ASP A 61 10.56 20.12 -1.91
C ASP A 61 9.71 19.56 -3.06
N VAL A 62 10.22 19.74 -4.27
CA VAL A 62 9.61 19.18 -5.50
C VAL A 62 10.60 18.20 -6.09
N GLY A 63 10.14 16.98 -6.32
CA GLY A 63 10.88 15.91 -6.97
C GLY A 63 10.40 15.66 -8.39
N TYR A 64 11.17 14.85 -9.10
CA TYR A 64 10.81 14.36 -10.43
C TYR A 64 10.97 12.84 -10.44
N ASN A 65 9.96 12.16 -10.97
CA ASN A 65 9.95 10.72 -11.14
C ASN A 65 10.09 10.41 -12.63
N PHE A 66 11.31 10.06 -13.05
CA PHE A 66 11.63 9.79 -14.46
C PHE A 66 10.87 8.59 -15.03
N LYS A 67 10.47 7.62 -14.18
CA LYS A 67 9.78 6.41 -14.61
C LYS A 67 8.40 6.72 -15.19
N PHE A 68 7.70 7.67 -14.58
CA PHE A 68 6.36 8.09 -15.00
C PHE A 68 6.34 9.49 -15.64
N ASN A 69 7.50 10.16 -15.71
CA ASN A 69 7.66 11.51 -16.23
C ASN A 69 6.71 12.52 -15.54
N GLU A 70 6.69 12.46 -14.22
CA GLU A 70 5.81 13.24 -13.35
C GLU A 70 6.62 14.01 -12.31
N TYR A 71 6.04 15.07 -11.79
CA TYR A 71 6.59 15.81 -10.66
C TYR A 71 5.78 15.49 -9.41
N TYR A 72 6.38 15.62 -8.24
CA TYR A 72 5.65 15.53 -6.99
C TYR A 72 6.14 16.61 -6.03
N GLY A 73 5.22 17.17 -5.25
CA GLY A 73 5.53 18.05 -4.14
C GLY A 73 5.42 17.27 -2.84
N ARG A 74 6.50 17.23 -2.05
CA ARG A 74 6.45 16.69 -0.69
C ARG A 74 5.81 17.71 0.22
N ILE A 75 4.63 17.38 0.73
CA ILE A 75 3.81 18.18 1.62
C ILE A 75 4.10 17.78 3.06
N ILE A 76 4.28 18.77 3.92
CA ILE A 76 4.38 18.58 5.37
C ILE A 76 3.31 19.43 6.07
N SER A 77 2.70 18.85 7.10
CA SER A 77 1.86 19.52 8.08
C SER A 77 2.41 19.23 9.48
N GLN A 78 2.67 20.26 10.27
CA GLN A 78 3.09 20.09 11.66
C GLN A 78 1.88 19.87 12.58
N GLU A 79 0.77 20.55 12.30
CA GLU A 79 -0.47 20.44 13.06
C GLU A 79 -1.05 19.02 12.95
N GLU A 80 -1.13 18.48 11.74
CA GLU A 80 -1.68 17.16 11.46
C GLU A 80 -0.62 16.05 11.50
N GLY A 81 0.67 16.41 11.59
CA GLY A 81 1.77 15.43 11.62
C GLY A 81 1.90 14.63 10.31
N LEU A 82 1.69 15.29 9.17
CA LEU A 82 1.71 14.66 7.84
C LEU A 82 3.04 14.88 7.13
N ASP A 83 3.43 13.89 6.33
CA ASP A 83 4.54 13.89 5.39
C ASP A 83 4.20 12.99 4.19
N TYR A 84 3.74 13.61 3.11
CA TYR A 84 3.20 12.89 1.96
C TYR A 84 3.48 13.61 0.64
N ASN A 85 3.16 12.97 -0.49
CA ASN A 85 3.37 13.55 -1.82
C ASN A 85 2.05 13.86 -2.51
N ILE A 86 1.97 15.03 -3.14
CA ILE A 86 0.99 15.33 -4.18
C ILE A 86 1.69 15.24 -5.52
N THR A 87 1.12 14.48 -6.45
CA THR A 87 1.72 14.21 -7.76
C THR A 87 1.08 15.08 -8.83
N LEU A 88 1.91 15.75 -9.64
CA LEU A 88 1.56 16.38 -10.90
C LEU A 88 1.94 15.43 -12.03
N SER A 89 0.94 14.78 -12.63
CA SER A 89 1.10 13.82 -13.70
C SER A 89 1.66 14.49 -14.97
N LYS A 90 2.21 13.68 -15.88
CA LYS A 90 2.66 14.12 -17.20
C LYS A 90 1.57 14.86 -17.99
N ASN A 91 0.31 14.47 -17.81
CA ASN A 91 -0.83 15.07 -18.52
C ASN A 91 -1.30 16.38 -17.87
N GLY A 92 -0.74 16.73 -16.71
CA GLY A 92 -1.08 17.92 -15.95
C GLY A 92 -2.14 17.70 -14.88
N ASP A 93 -2.57 16.46 -14.66
CA ASP A 93 -3.51 16.09 -13.59
C ASP A 93 -2.81 16.14 -12.24
N ILE A 94 -3.56 16.52 -11.20
CA ILE A 94 -3.08 16.52 -9.82
C ILE A 94 -3.71 15.33 -9.11
N ILE A 95 -2.86 14.47 -8.55
CA ILE A 95 -3.25 13.31 -7.76
C ILE A 95 -2.92 13.64 -6.31
N ASP A 96 -3.94 13.69 -5.47
CA ASP A 96 -3.85 14.04 -4.06
C ASP A 96 -4.65 13.05 -3.23
N LEU A 97 -3.94 12.09 -2.66
CA LEU A 97 -4.53 11.04 -1.84
C LEU A 97 -5.17 11.59 -0.56
N TYR A 98 -4.67 12.70 -0.02
CA TYR A 98 -5.29 13.34 1.14
C TYR A 98 -6.65 13.93 0.74
N LYS A 99 -6.76 14.55 -0.43
CA LYS A 99 -8.04 15.06 -0.95
C LYS A 99 -9.05 13.95 -1.20
N GLU A 100 -8.59 12.85 -1.79
CA GLU A 100 -9.44 11.72 -2.17
C GLU A 100 -9.94 10.95 -0.94
N ASN A 101 -9.07 10.72 0.03
CA ASN A 101 -9.36 9.84 1.16
C ASN A 101 -9.72 10.61 2.44
N GLY A 102 -9.30 11.87 2.56
CA GLY A 102 -9.37 12.66 3.79
C GLY A 102 -8.25 12.36 4.80
N PHE A 103 -7.29 11.51 4.46
CA PHE A 103 -6.17 11.12 5.32
C PHE A 103 -5.01 10.53 4.50
N ILE A 104 -3.85 10.34 5.14
CA ILE A 104 -2.71 9.62 4.59
C ILE A 104 -2.37 8.43 5.49
N GLU A 105 -2.17 7.26 4.88
CA GLU A 105 -1.72 6.07 5.59
C GLU A 105 -0.26 6.17 6.03
N ASP A 106 0.01 5.71 7.23
CA ASP A 106 1.35 5.57 7.78
C ASP A 106 1.97 4.23 7.37
N VAL A 107 2.45 4.16 6.14
CA VAL A 107 3.00 2.94 5.55
C VAL A 107 4.13 2.34 6.38
N GLU A 108 4.97 3.18 6.99
CA GLU A 108 6.09 2.73 7.81
C GLU A 108 5.63 2.05 9.10
N LEU A 109 4.76 2.70 9.86
CA LEU A 109 4.21 2.12 11.09
C LEU A 109 3.36 0.89 10.78
N ASN A 110 2.54 0.94 9.72
CA ASN A 110 1.77 -0.21 9.27
C ASN A 110 2.68 -1.41 8.99
N ASN A 111 3.75 -1.24 8.21
CA ASN A 111 4.67 -2.35 7.91
C ASN A 111 5.32 -2.94 9.16
N ARG A 112 5.72 -2.10 10.12
CA ARG A 112 6.30 -2.55 11.38
C ARG A 112 5.30 -3.31 12.24
N PHE A 113 4.10 -2.78 12.40
CA PHE A 113 3.04 -3.38 13.22
C PHE A 113 2.56 -4.68 12.58
N ASN A 114 2.32 -4.67 11.26
CA ASN A 114 1.96 -5.85 10.47
C ASN A 114 2.98 -6.97 10.71
N LYS A 115 4.28 -6.68 10.49
CA LYS A 115 5.35 -7.67 10.66
C LYS A 115 5.34 -8.28 12.07
N LYS A 116 5.22 -7.45 13.10
CA LYS A 116 5.23 -7.93 14.50
C LYS A 116 4.06 -8.87 14.80
N VAL A 117 2.86 -8.52 14.35
CA VAL A 117 1.65 -9.33 14.55
C VAL A 117 1.71 -10.61 13.70
N GLU A 118 2.17 -10.51 12.45
CA GLU A 118 2.34 -11.67 11.58
C GLU A 118 3.28 -12.72 12.17
N GLU A 119 4.42 -12.30 12.73
CA GLU A 119 5.38 -13.20 13.38
C GLU A 119 4.73 -13.95 14.54
N ASP A 120 3.97 -13.27 15.40
CA ASP A 120 3.30 -13.89 16.56
C ASP A 120 2.21 -14.87 16.12
N PHE A 121 1.34 -14.48 15.18
CA PHE A 121 0.29 -15.35 14.66
C PHE A 121 0.85 -16.56 13.88
N LYS A 122 1.94 -16.37 13.11
CA LYS A 122 2.61 -17.48 12.41
C LYS A 122 3.15 -18.50 13.40
N GLU A 123 3.78 -18.06 14.48
CA GLU A 123 4.27 -18.95 15.55
C GLU A 123 3.10 -19.65 16.27
N GLY A 124 2.04 -18.90 16.58
CA GLY A 124 0.84 -19.42 17.25
C GLY A 124 0.05 -20.45 16.45
N LEU A 125 0.11 -20.38 15.12
CA LEU A 125 -0.66 -21.22 14.20
C LEU A 125 0.20 -22.23 13.45
N LYS A 126 1.49 -22.37 13.79
CA LYS A 126 2.44 -23.23 13.05
C LYS A 126 2.04 -24.71 12.96
N ASP A 127 1.29 -25.20 13.95
CA ASP A 127 0.81 -26.59 13.98
C ASP A 127 -0.49 -26.78 13.20
N LYS A 128 -1.11 -25.68 12.75
CA LYS A 128 -2.40 -25.65 12.04
C LYS A 128 -2.25 -25.22 10.59
N VAL A 129 -1.20 -24.46 10.28
CA VAL A 129 -0.98 -23.79 9.00
C VAL A 129 0.45 -24.06 8.52
N SER A 130 0.60 -24.29 7.22
CA SER A 130 1.86 -24.69 6.61
C SER A 130 2.60 -23.50 6.00
N PHE A 131 3.21 -22.67 6.84
CA PHE A 131 3.93 -21.48 6.39
C PHE A 131 5.27 -21.75 5.69
N ASN A 132 5.87 -22.93 5.91
CA ASN A 132 7.23 -23.29 5.43
C ASN A 132 7.24 -24.63 4.67
N LYS A 133 6.37 -24.79 3.67
CA LYS A 133 6.45 -25.89 2.70
C LYS A 133 7.53 -25.61 1.66
N ASP A 134 8.17 -26.68 1.18
CA ASP A 134 9.07 -26.60 0.03
C ASP A 134 8.29 -26.24 -1.25
N GLY A 135 8.85 -25.35 -2.07
CA GLY A 135 8.26 -24.87 -3.32
C GLY A 135 7.30 -23.68 -3.17
N ASN A 136 6.45 -23.44 -4.18
CA ASN A 136 5.52 -22.29 -4.23
C ASN A 136 4.19 -22.52 -3.49
N LYS A 137 4.12 -23.47 -2.54
CA LYS A 137 2.88 -23.95 -1.92
C LYS A 137 2.71 -23.53 -0.46
N ASN A 138 3.27 -22.38 -0.09
CA ASN A 138 3.18 -21.85 1.26
C ASN A 138 1.80 -21.23 1.51
N ASP A 139 1.28 -21.46 2.72
CA ASP A 139 0.18 -20.66 3.23
C ASP A 139 0.75 -19.27 3.61
N TYR A 140 0.00 -18.20 3.36
CA TYR A 140 0.42 -16.83 3.63
C TYR A 140 -0.50 -16.19 4.66
N LEU A 141 0.08 -15.70 5.76
CA LEU A 141 -0.63 -14.88 6.74
C LEU A 141 -0.10 -13.46 6.71
N PHE A 142 -1.02 -12.52 6.53
CA PHE A 142 -0.79 -11.08 6.54
C PHE A 142 -1.62 -10.43 7.64
N ALA A 143 -1.02 -9.47 8.34
CA ALA A 143 -1.75 -8.54 9.18
C ALA A 143 -1.91 -7.22 8.43
N TYR A 144 -3.07 -6.58 8.57
CA TYR A 144 -3.37 -5.31 7.93
C TYR A 144 -3.82 -4.29 8.97
N PHE A 145 -2.88 -3.50 9.46
CA PHE A 145 -3.15 -2.24 10.13
C PHE A 145 -3.53 -1.14 9.12
N ASN A 146 -4.25 -0.14 9.61
CA ASN A 146 -4.53 1.10 8.91
C ASN A 146 -4.26 2.31 9.82
N ILE A 147 -3.00 2.46 10.19
CA ILE A 147 -2.54 3.61 10.96
C ILE A 147 -2.51 4.81 10.04
N ILE A 148 -3.10 5.90 10.50
CA ILE A 148 -3.13 7.20 9.82
C ILE A 148 -1.93 8.01 10.29
N GLN A 149 -1.25 8.71 9.37
CA GLN A 149 -0.18 9.63 9.73
C GLN A 149 -0.67 10.66 10.75
N GLY A 150 0.21 11.07 11.66
CA GLY A 150 -0.14 11.99 12.75
C GLY A 150 -0.81 11.34 13.96
N LYS A 151 -1.38 10.12 13.87
CA LYS A 151 -1.95 9.40 15.03
C LYS A 151 -0.89 9.22 16.13
N TYR A 152 0.31 8.80 15.74
CA TYR A 152 1.44 8.61 16.65
C TYR A 152 2.53 9.65 16.39
N LYS A 153 2.75 10.52 17.38
CA LYS A 153 3.86 11.50 17.35
C LYS A 153 5.22 10.84 17.54
N ASP A 154 5.26 9.78 18.34
CA ASP A 154 6.47 8.95 18.50
C ASP A 154 6.60 8.00 17.31
N ARG A 155 7.61 8.21 16.47
CA ARG A 155 7.90 7.36 15.31
C ARG A 155 8.50 6.02 15.71
N ASP A 156 9.10 5.90 16.89
CA ASP A 156 9.76 4.68 17.36
C ASP A 156 8.81 3.74 18.13
N ILE A 157 7.53 4.13 18.25
CA ILE A 157 6.49 3.35 18.93
C ILE A 157 6.45 1.90 18.42
N GLN A 158 6.48 0.94 19.34
CA GLN A 158 6.32 -0.46 19.00
C GLN A 158 4.88 -0.89 19.20
N TYR A 159 4.42 -1.80 18.34
CA TYR A 159 3.10 -2.40 18.51
C TYR A 159 3.00 -3.07 19.89
N SER A 160 1.89 -2.83 20.58
CA SER A 160 1.50 -3.58 21.76
C SER A 160 0.02 -3.92 21.70
N LYS A 161 -0.37 -5.00 22.39
CA LYS A 161 -1.74 -5.51 22.45
C LYS A 161 -2.73 -4.58 23.18
N GLU A 162 -2.20 -3.59 23.90
CA GLU A 162 -2.98 -2.54 24.56
C GLU A 162 -3.30 -1.37 23.64
N LEU A 163 -2.66 -1.27 22.47
CA LEU A 163 -3.06 -0.29 21.45
C LEU A 163 -4.45 -0.64 20.92
N ASP A 164 -5.27 0.40 20.72
CA ASP A 164 -6.63 0.28 20.23
C ASP A 164 -6.72 0.19 18.69
N ASP A 165 -5.56 0.13 18.01
CA ASP A 165 -5.48 0.02 16.56
C ASP A 165 -6.17 -1.25 16.08
N LYS A 166 -7.17 -1.04 15.23
CA LYS A 166 -7.86 -2.12 14.55
C LYS A 166 -6.97 -2.69 13.45
N PHE A 167 -6.90 -4.01 13.39
CA PHE A 167 -6.23 -4.72 12.30
C PHE A 167 -7.07 -5.91 11.83
N LEU A 168 -6.78 -6.38 10.62
CA LEU A 168 -7.32 -7.62 10.07
C LEU A 168 -6.20 -8.66 9.92
N ILE A 169 -6.54 -9.92 10.11
CA ILE A 169 -5.71 -11.05 9.69
C ILE A 169 -6.27 -11.62 8.39
N GLN A 170 -5.43 -11.68 7.35
CA GLN A 170 -5.71 -12.43 6.13
C GLN A 170 -4.86 -13.69 6.12
N LEU A 171 -5.49 -14.83 5.95
CA LEU A 171 -4.84 -16.12 5.75
C LEU A 171 -5.22 -16.67 4.37
N ASN A 172 -4.25 -16.69 3.46
CA ASN A 172 -4.37 -17.38 2.18
C ASN A 172 -3.79 -18.79 2.33
N ILE A 173 -4.62 -19.82 2.20
CA ILE A 173 -4.16 -21.21 2.23
C ILE A 173 -3.95 -21.73 0.81
N HIS A 174 -2.97 -22.63 0.67
CA HIS A 174 -2.73 -23.35 -0.57
C HIS A 174 -3.35 -24.75 -0.44
N ASP A 175 -4.59 -24.90 -0.92
CA ASP A 175 -5.31 -26.18 -0.93
C ASP A 175 -5.54 -26.66 -2.37
N GLU A 176 -4.79 -27.69 -2.79
CA GLU A 176 -4.86 -28.23 -4.15
C GLU A 176 -5.87 -29.37 -4.31
N LYS A 177 -6.63 -29.70 -3.26
CA LYS A 177 -7.54 -30.85 -3.29
C LYS A 177 -8.97 -30.41 -3.55
N ASP A 178 -9.60 -31.03 -4.55
CA ASP A 178 -11.07 -31.09 -4.64
C ASP A 178 -11.60 -31.73 -3.34
N GLY A 179 -12.36 -30.96 -2.57
CA GLY A 179 -12.90 -31.39 -1.28
C GLY A 179 -13.68 -30.29 -0.58
N ASP A 180 -14.34 -30.63 0.54
CA ASP A 180 -15.08 -29.68 1.38
C ASP A 180 -14.12 -28.77 2.17
N TYR A 181 -13.57 -27.75 1.50
CA TYR A 181 -12.68 -26.73 2.07
C TYR A 181 -13.38 -25.86 3.13
N ARG A 182 -14.72 -25.89 3.18
CA ARG A 182 -15.53 -24.99 4.00
C ARG A 182 -15.35 -25.27 5.49
N ASP A 183 -15.28 -26.55 5.85
CA ASP A 183 -14.95 -26.96 7.22
C ASP A 183 -13.60 -26.39 7.65
N ARG A 184 -12.58 -26.53 6.80
CA ARG A 184 -11.24 -26.02 7.06
C ARG A 184 -11.21 -24.49 7.21
N PHE A 185 -12.03 -23.77 6.45
CA PHE A 185 -12.14 -22.31 6.55
C PHE A 185 -12.68 -21.89 7.91
N VAL A 186 -13.78 -22.51 8.34
CA VAL A 186 -14.40 -22.20 9.64
C VAL A 186 -13.49 -22.62 10.79
N ASP A 187 -12.81 -23.76 10.67
CA ASP A 187 -11.80 -24.20 11.65
C ASP A 187 -10.65 -23.20 11.79
N LEU A 188 -10.06 -22.77 10.67
CA LEU A 188 -8.95 -21.81 10.69
C LEU A 188 -9.38 -20.45 11.21
N ALA A 189 -10.56 -19.95 10.81
CA ALA A 189 -11.11 -18.71 11.33
C ALA A 189 -11.28 -18.81 12.86
N SER A 190 -11.86 -19.91 13.35
CA SER A 190 -12.08 -20.17 14.78
C SER A 190 -10.75 -20.25 15.56
N GLU A 191 -9.73 -20.90 15.00
CA GLU A 191 -8.40 -20.98 15.62
C GLU A 191 -7.71 -19.61 15.68
N ILE A 192 -7.84 -18.77 14.65
CA ILE A 192 -7.33 -17.38 14.65
C ILE A 192 -8.05 -16.56 15.73
N ILE A 193 -9.39 -16.65 15.83
CA ILE A 193 -10.18 -15.97 16.88
C ILE A 193 -9.69 -16.40 18.27
N LYS A 194 -9.65 -17.71 18.50
CA LYS A 194 -9.25 -18.29 19.79
C LYS A 194 -7.83 -17.89 20.18
N TYR A 195 -6.89 -17.94 19.22
CA TYR A 195 -5.52 -17.50 19.45
C TYR A 195 -5.47 -16.02 19.82
N ALA A 196 -6.18 -15.16 19.08
CA ALA A 196 -6.24 -13.74 19.33
C ALA A 196 -6.78 -13.43 20.75
N GLU A 197 -7.90 -14.05 21.13
CA GLU A 197 -8.52 -13.84 22.43
C GLU A 197 -7.66 -14.35 23.59
N SER A 198 -7.11 -15.55 23.45
CA SER A 198 -6.25 -16.16 24.48
C SER A 198 -4.96 -15.38 24.70
N ASN A 199 -4.49 -14.66 23.68
CA ASN A 199 -3.26 -13.88 23.72
C ASN A 199 -3.48 -12.37 23.87
N GLY A 200 -4.72 -11.91 24.08
CA GLY A 200 -5.04 -10.51 24.39
C GLY A 200 -5.09 -9.54 23.20
N TYR A 201 -5.26 -10.02 21.97
CA TYR A 201 -5.35 -9.19 20.76
C TYR A 201 -6.71 -8.50 20.62
N LYS A 202 -6.93 -7.44 21.41
CA LYS A 202 -8.19 -6.66 21.41
C LYS A 202 -8.45 -5.91 20.09
N GLY A 203 -7.38 -5.54 19.38
CA GLY A 203 -7.46 -4.82 18.10
C GLY A 203 -7.86 -5.67 16.89
N LEU A 204 -7.97 -7.00 17.03
CA LEU A 204 -8.38 -7.85 15.91
C LEU A 204 -9.84 -7.56 15.54
N SER A 205 -10.03 -6.98 14.35
CA SER A 205 -11.32 -6.42 13.91
C SER A 205 -12.03 -7.28 12.87
N ALA A 206 -11.28 -8.09 12.13
CA ALA A 206 -11.82 -9.03 11.16
C ALA A 206 -10.76 -10.08 10.76
N ILE A 207 -11.23 -11.20 10.25
CA ILE A 207 -10.41 -12.30 9.73
C ILE A 207 -10.92 -12.65 8.34
N SER A 208 -10.00 -12.78 7.39
CA SER A 208 -10.28 -13.32 6.06
C SER A 208 -9.49 -14.61 5.89
N VAL A 209 -10.16 -15.70 5.55
CA VAL A 209 -9.49 -16.94 5.12
C VAL A 209 -9.88 -17.20 3.66
N SER A 210 -8.92 -17.48 2.80
CA SER A 210 -9.19 -17.74 1.38
C SER A 210 -8.26 -18.78 0.78
N THR A 211 -8.71 -19.40 -0.31
CA THR A 211 -7.94 -20.35 -1.12
C THR A 211 -8.33 -20.22 -2.58
N TYR A 212 -7.51 -20.78 -3.47
CA TYR A 212 -7.82 -20.91 -4.89
C TYR A 212 -7.99 -22.39 -5.25
N ILE A 213 -9.14 -22.75 -5.83
CA ILE A 213 -9.43 -24.10 -6.34
C ILE A 213 -9.77 -23.97 -7.81
N ASN A 214 -9.01 -24.63 -8.69
CA ASN A 214 -9.19 -24.57 -10.15
C ASN A 214 -9.30 -23.12 -10.65
N ASP A 215 -8.37 -22.25 -10.21
CA ASP A 215 -8.32 -20.80 -10.49
C ASP A 215 -9.52 -19.97 -9.98
N VAL A 216 -10.40 -20.57 -9.18
CA VAL A 216 -11.52 -19.88 -8.51
C VAL A 216 -11.16 -19.58 -7.07
N GLU A 217 -11.29 -18.32 -6.67
CA GLU A 217 -11.15 -17.92 -5.28
C GLU A 217 -12.38 -18.30 -4.46
N TYR A 218 -12.15 -18.86 -3.29
CA TYR A 218 -13.16 -19.02 -2.24
C TYR A 218 -12.67 -18.30 -1.00
N SER A 219 -13.56 -17.60 -0.30
CA SER A 219 -13.21 -16.86 0.91
C SER A 219 -14.30 -16.90 1.97
N ILE A 220 -13.89 -16.73 3.22
CA ILE A 220 -14.75 -16.36 4.34
C ILE A 220 -14.22 -15.07 4.95
N LEU A 221 -15.12 -14.16 5.25
CA LEU A 221 -14.85 -12.99 6.07
C LEU A 221 -15.64 -13.13 7.38
N VAL A 222 -14.95 -13.00 8.50
CA VAL A 222 -15.55 -12.98 9.83
C VAL A 222 -15.19 -11.65 10.49
N LYS A 223 -16.20 -10.80 10.75
CA LYS A 223 -16.01 -9.53 11.44
C LYS A 223 -16.04 -9.70 12.95
N ARG A 224 -15.52 -8.72 13.71
CA ARG A 224 -15.43 -8.79 15.17
C ARG A 224 -16.76 -9.07 15.87
N ASP A 225 -17.86 -8.51 15.38
CA ASP A 225 -19.22 -8.74 15.86
C ASP A 225 -19.76 -10.16 15.57
N GLU A 226 -19.05 -10.91 14.73
CA GLU A 226 -19.37 -12.29 14.36
C GLU A 226 -18.47 -13.32 15.07
N PHE A 227 -17.53 -12.91 15.92
CA PHE A 227 -16.58 -13.83 16.56
C PHE A 227 -17.24 -14.82 17.52
N SER A 228 -18.45 -14.51 18.00
CA SER A 228 -19.23 -15.39 18.85
C SER A 228 -20.19 -16.31 18.09
N LYS A 229 -20.26 -16.20 16.76
CA LYS A 229 -21.14 -17.05 15.94
C LYS A 229 -20.67 -18.50 16.00
N ASP A 230 -21.63 -19.41 15.92
CA ASP A 230 -21.29 -20.83 15.89
C ASP A 230 -20.76 -21.28 14.52
N ARG A 231 -20.32 -22.53 14.44
CA ARG A 231 -19.73 -23.10 13.23
C ARG A 231 -20.70 -23.05 12.04
N GLU A 232 -21.98 -23.34 12.26
CA GLU A 232 -22.99 -23.41 11.20
C GLU A 232 -23.28 -22.02 10.65
N GLU A 233 -23.36 -21.03 11.53
CA GLU A 233 -23.50 -19.62 11.15
C GLU A 233 -22.29 -19.11 10.34
N LEU A 234 -21.06 -19.45 10.74
CA LEU A 234 -19.86 -19.07 10.00
C LEU A 234 -19.75 -19.80 8.65
N TYR A 235 -20.21 -21.04 8.57
CA TYR A 235 -20.21 -21.80 7.32
C TYR A 235 -21.06 -21.12 6.23
N ASN A 236 -22.16 -20.48 6.62
CA ASN A 236 -23.04 -19.74 5.71
C ASN A 236 -22.43 -18.41 5.20
N ASN A 237 -21.33 -17.94 5.79
CA ASN A 237 -20.62 -16.73 5.36
C ASN A 237 -19.57 -17.01 4.26
N ILE A 238 -19.39 -18.26 3.84
CA ILE A 238 -18.41 -18.63 2.80
C ILE A 238 -18.95 -18.28 1.42
N VAL A 239 -18.10 -17.67 0.59
CA VAL A 239 -18.47 -17.16 -0.73
C VAL A 239 -17.53 -17.65 -1.84
N LYS A 240 -18.07 -17.73 -3.07
CA LYS A 240 -17.31 -18.02 -4.31
C LYS A 240 -16.78 -16.71 -4.91
N GLY A 241 -15.69 -16.24 -4.34
CA GLY A 241 -15.02 -15.01 -4.77
C GLY A 241 -14.15 -14.48 -3.65
N GLY A 242 -13.66 -13.26 -3.84
CA GLY A 242 -12.86 -12.55 -2.87
C GLY A 242 -13.64 -11.42 -2.22
N TYR A 243 -13.04 -10.80 -1.21
CA TYR A 243 -13.50 -9.52 -0.68
C TYR A 243 -12.52 -8.42 -1.09
N GLU A 244 -13.04 -7.37 -1.72
CA GLU A 244 -12.35 -6.10 -1.84
C GLU A 244 -12.34 -5.46 -0.45
N VAL A 245 -11.15 -5.16 0.04
CA VAL A 245 -10.94 -4.47 1.31
C VAL A 245 -10.75 -2.98 1.01
N ASN A 246 -11.78 -2.19 1.30
CA ASN A 246 -11.76 -0.74 1.15
C ASN A 246 -11.66 -0.07 2.53
N ARG A 247 -11.06 1.12 2.59
CA ARG A 247 -10.87 1.86 3.83
C ARG A 247 -11.56 3.21 3.71
N ASN A 248 -12.28 3.63 4.75
CA ASN A 248 -12.81 4.99 4.79
C ASN A 248 -11.86 5.94 5.55
N SER A 249 -12.22 7.22 5.57
CA SER A 249 -11.45 8.30 6.20
C SER A 249 -11.19 8.15 7.69
N LYS A 250 -11.92 7.25 8.36
CA LYS A 250 -11.79 6.97 9.79
C LYS A 250 -10.97 5.71 10.07
N GLY A 251 -10.38 5.13 9.03
CA GLY A 251 -9.66 3.87 9.09
C GLY A 251 -10.56 2.65 9.27
N GLU A 252 -11.87 2.79 9.09
CA GLU A 252 -12.79 1.66 9.16
C GLU A 252 -12.66 0.82 7.88
N VAL A 253 -12.54 -0.49 8.08
CA VAL A 253 -12.42 -1.45 7.00
C VAL A 253 -13.82 -1.83 6.51
N HIS A 254 -14.08 -1.55 5.25
CA HIS A 254 -15.28 -1.96 4.53
C HIS A 254 -14.93 -3.12 3.61
N PHE A 255 -15.82 -4.10 3.57
CA PHE A 255 -15.65 -5.27 2.73
C PHE A 255 -16.74 -5.25 1.67
N LYS A 256 -16.31 -5.36 0.42
CA LYS A 256 -17.21 -5.53 -0.71
C LYS A 256 -16.95 -6.91 -1.30
N TYR A 257 -17.97 -7.76 -1.28
CA TYR A 257 -17.88 -9.05 -1.95
C TYR A 257 -17.71 -8.86 -3.47
N ILE A 258 -16.78 -9.60 -4.05
CA ILE A 258 -16.58 -9.66 -5.50
C ILE A 258 -16.70 -11.11 -5.93
N GLU A 259 -17.75 -11.39 -6.69
CA GLU A 259 -17.85 -12.64 -7.42
C GLU A 259 -16.75 -12.69 -8.50
N LYS A 260 -15.93 -13.76 -8.48
CA LYS A 260 -14.91 -14.00 -9.49
C LYS A 260 -15.35 -15.16 -10.37
N GLU A 261 -15.52 -14.88 -11.67
CA GLU A 261 -15.90 -15.90 -12.65
C GLU A 261 -14.75 -16.89 -12.90
N GLU A 262 -15.11 -18.13 -13.23
CA GLU A 262 -14.19 -19.12 -13.78
C GLU A 262 -13.59 -18.58 -15.10
N LYS A 263 -12.26 -18.49 -15.17
CA LYS A 263 -11.61 -18.27 -16.46
C LYS A 263 -11.87 -19.50 -17.33
N LYS A 264 -12.69 -19.33 -18.37
CA LYS A 264 -12.90 -20.33 -19.42
C LYS A 264 -11.63 -20.63 -20.20
#